data_AF-A0A1J7J6S1-F1
#
_entry.id   AF-A0A1J7J6S1-F1
#
_cell.length_a   1.000
_cell.length_b   1.000
_cell.length_c   1.000
_cell.angle_alpha   90.00
_cell.angle_beta   90.00
_cell.angle_gamma   90.00
#
_symmetry.space_group_name_H-M   'P 1'
#
loop_
_entity.id
_entity.type
_entity.pdbx_description
1 polymer ?
#
loop_
_entity_poly.entity_id
_entity_poly.type
_entity_poly.pdbx_seq_one_letter_code
_entity_poly.pdbx_strand_id
1 'polypeptide(L)'
;MAGLEAASERGNEEQQPISAPILPLEKQREKGPVLLTEEARRIRWLLNGPLETAVTIMRHHTIEPDDTDFEPYYRPGQGAGSSGWHPFSQLPYTDPKVSELTLAVDPLDEWRDYWLTNHEEHVMAGDYDRSKARFIPLSVSTPDGPTSYEERTGMYLQMCCGTERPADKGTGIVVKARTGDFLTIHDFLSTVHPYLMSRRADVVAAMRDNIYRSIPIPSETELFVSLLCSDPPRLNVEREAEWKMTYHSKRPPTLDPAAQARMRKHPHWEVSRLVWAQRQVDKGLASALPRDHPGYRPLNLRSGQQGQ
;
A
#
# COMPACT_ATOMS: atom_id res chain seq x y z
N MET A 1 -14.17 -66.81 44.37
CA MET A 1 -14.73 -65.46 44.62
C MET A 1 -13.54 -64.56 44.89
N ALA A 2 -13.03 -63.90 43.84
CA ALA A 2 -13.36 -62.52 43.40
C ALA A 2 -12.37 -61.54 44.06
N GLY A 3 -11.66 -60.65 43.39
CA GLY A 3 -11.47 -60.30 41.98
C GLY A 3 -10.45 -59.16 42.01
N LEU A 4 -9.34 -59.26 41.27
CA LEU A 4 -8.32 -58.21 41.19
C LEU A 4 -8.61 -57.36 39.96
N GLU A 5 -8.89 -56.08 40.20
CA GLU A 5 -9.20 -55.06 39.21
C GLU A 5 -8.03 -54.82 38.25
N ALA A 6 -8.32 -54.94 36.96
CA ALA A 6 -7.44 -54.50 35.89
C ALA A 6 -7.52 -52.97 35.78
N ALA A 7 -6.41 -52.29 36.07
CA ALA A 7 -6.24 -50.88 35.77
C ALA A 7 -6.13 -50.69 34.24
N SER A 8 -7.16 -50.08 33.66
CA SER A 8 -7.18 -49.65 32.27
C SER A 8 -6.37 -48.37 32.11
N GLU A 9 -5.15 -48.50 31.60
CA GLU A 9 -4.36 -47.38 31.09
C GLU A 9 -5.03 -46.86 29.81
N ARG A 10 -5.89 -45.84 29.95
CA ARG A 10 -6.30 -45.00 28.82
C ARG A 10 -5.17 -44.03 28.53
N GLY A 11 -4.44 -44.32 27.45
CA GLY A 11 -3.52 -43.36 26.84
C GLY A 11 -4.25 -42.06 26.54
N ASN A 12 -3.78 -40.98 27.16
CA ASN A 12 -4.22 -39.64 26.88
C ASN A 12 -3.38 -39.16 25.68
N GLU A 13 -3.85 -39.45 24.46
CA GLU A 13 -3.32 -38.78 23.27
C GLU A 13 -3.71 -37.31 23.36
N GLU A 14 -2.75 -36.50 23.82
CA GLU A 14 -2.82 -35.05 23.82
C GLU A 14 -2.83 -34.58 22.36
N GLN A 15 -4.03 -34.56 21.78
CA GLN A 15 -4.30 -34.01 20.46
C GLN A 15 -3.91 -32.52 20.50
N GLN A 16 -2.78 -32.21 19.90
CA GLN A 16 -2.36 -30.83 19.63
C GLN A 16 -3.53 -30.08 18.98
N PRO A 17 -3.88 -28.88 19.45
CA PRO A 17 -4.99 -28.13 18.88
C PRO A 17 -4.70 -27.88 17.41
N ILE A 18 -5.61 -28.36 16.55
CA ILE A 18 -5.60 -28.08 15.12
C ILE A 18 -5.63 -26.56 14.97
N SER A 19 -4.51 -25.99 14.53
CA SER A 19 -4.40 -24.55 14.25
C SER A 19 -5.51 -24.17 13.28
N ALA A 20 -6.26 -23.11 13.59
CA ALA A 20 -7.31 -22.63 12.72
C ALA A 20 -6.73 -22.27 11.33
N PRO A 21 -7.47 -22.54 10.23
CA PRO A 21 -6.98 -22.27 8.89
C PRO A 21 -6.71 -20.77 8.69
N ILE A 22 -5.61 -20.46 8.02
CA ILE A 22 -5.20 -19.09 7.71
C ILE A 22 -6.08 -18.55 6.58
N LEU A 23 -6.70 -17.39 6.82
CA LEU A 23 -7.71 -16.82 5.94
C LEU A 23 -7.11 -15.91 4.86
N PRO A 24 -7.79 -15.73 3.72
CA PRO A 24 -7.50 -14.65 2.78
C PRO A 24 -7.61 -13.27 3.44
N LEU A 25 -6.91 -12.27 2.92
CA LEU A 25 -6.87 -10.91 3.50
C LEU A 25 -8.27 -10.37 3.80
N GLU A 26 -9.19 -10.41 2.83
CA GLU A 26 -10.53 -9.86 2.98
C GLU A 26 -11.27 -10.46 4.19
N LYS A 27 -11.20 -11.80 4.33
CA LYS A 27 -11.79 -12.52 5.45
C LYS A 27 -11.06 -12.28 6.77
N GLN A 28 -9.76 -12.01 6.72
CA GLN A 28 -9.01 -11.65 7.90
C GLN A 28 -9.36 -10.23 8.38
N ARG A 29 -9.62 -9.30 7.45
CA ARG A 29 -10.03 -7.92 7.75
C ARG A 29 -11.41 -7.82 8.40
N GLU A 30 -12.33 -8.72 8.07
CA GLU A 30 -13.63 -8.86 8.76
C GLU A 30 -13.46 -9.11 10.27
N LYS A 31 -12.32 -9.67 10.71
CA LYS A 31 -12.02 -9.96 12.12
C LYS A 31 -11.23 -8.87 12.83
N GLY A 32 -10.60 -7.96 12.11
CA GLY A 32 -9.75 -6.92 12.67
C GLY A 32 -8.73 -6.36 11.68
N PRO A 33 -7.93 -5.35 12.08
CA PRO A 33 -6.94 -4.76 11.21
C PRO A 33 -5.86 -5.77 10.83
N VAL A 34 -5.49 -5.78 9.56
CA VAL A 34 -4.33 -6.53 9.03
C VAL A 34 -3.29 -5.52 8.59
N LEU A 35 -2.10 -5.60 9.20
CA LEU A 35 -0.99 -4.69 8.95
C LEU A 35 0.17 -5.45 8.30
N LEU A 36 1.12 -4.71 7.72
CA LEU A 36 2.42 -5.29 7.36
C LEU A 36 3.21 -5.63 8.62
N THR A 37 3.97 -6.72 8.55
CA THR A 37 4.98 -7.02 9.57
C THR A 37 6.07 -5.95 9.59
N GLU A 38 6.77 -5.82 10.73
CA GLU A 38 7.88 -4.88 10.85
C GLU A 38 9.00 -5.19 9.86
N GLU A 39 9.22 -6.46 9.52
CA GLU A 39 10.18 -6.88 8.50
C GLU A 39 9.73 -6.52 7.09
N ALA A 40 8.44 -6.69 6.76
CA ALA A 40 7.90 -6.28 5.46
C ALA A 40 7.98 -4.75 5.27
N ARG A 41 7.80 -3.97 6.34
CA ARG A 41 7.93 -2.51 6.33
C ARG A 41 9.36 -2.01 6.07
N ARG A 42 10.37 -2.86 6.24
CA ARG A 42 11.78 -2.54 6.01
C ARG A 42 12.24 -2.82 4.59
N ILE A 43 11.36 -3.31 3.73
CA ILE A 43 11.66 -3.56 2.33
C ILE A 43 11.82 -2.22 1.61
N ARG A 44 13.01 -1.98 1.05
CA ARG A 44 13.28 -0.91 0.09
C ARG A 44 13.35 -1.53 -1.29
N TRP A 45 12.44 -1.12 -2.17
CA TRP A 45 12.23 -1.78 -3.43
C TRP A 45 12.34 -0.83 -4.63
N LEU A 46 13.42 -1.00 -5.38
CA LEU A 46 13.67 -0.36 -6.66
C LEU A 46 13.09 -1.21 -7.79
N LEU A 47 12.15 -0.68 -8.57
CA LEU A 47 11.58 -1.33 -9.75
C LEU A 47 12.52 -1.19 -10.96
N ASN A 48 13.68 -1.81 -10.86
CA ASN A 48 14.68 -1.86 -11.91
C ASN A 48 15.48 -3.17 -11.84
N GLY A 49 15.74 -3.76 -13.01
CA GLY A 49 16.47 -5.02 -13.11
C GLY A 49 15.72 -6.22 -12.51
N PRO A 50 16.44 -7.33 -12.26
CA PRO A 50 15.87 -8.54 -11.68
C PRO A 50 15.72 -8.45 -10.14
N LEU A 51 14.93 -9.35 -9.55
CA LEU A 51 14.57 -9.30 -8.12
C LEU A 51 15.79 -9.33 -7.19
N GLU A 52 16.83 -10.06 -7.61
CA GLU A 52 18.11 -10.25 -6.93
C GLU A 52 18.86 -8.94 -6.66
N THR A 53 18.61 -7.91 -7.47
CA THR A 53 19.25 -6.59 -7.32
C THR A 53 18.26 -5.48 -6.98
N ALA A 54 16.97 -5.71 -7.21
CA ALA A 54 15.90 -4.74 -7.05
C ALA A 54 15.55 -4.43 -5.58
N VAL A 55 15.84 -5.35 -4.65
CA VAL A 55 15.38 -5.26 -3.27
C VAL A 55 16.54 -5.18 -2.28
N THR A 56 16.42 -4.23 -1.37
CA THR A 56 17.33 -4.02 -0.25
C THR A 56 16.53 -3.91 1.06
N ILE A 57 17.17 -4.21 2.18
CA ILE A 57 16.56 -4.23 3.51
C ILE A 57 17.10 -3.07 4.32
N MET A 58 16.20 -2.19 4.75
CA MET A 58 16.51 -1.06 5.61
C MET A 58 16.73 -1.52 7.05
N ARG A 59 17.52 -0.76 7.84
CA ARG A 59 17.65 -1.03 9.30
C ARG A 59 16.35 -0.78 10.04
N HIS A 60 15.65 0.30 9.68
CA HIS A 60 14.35 0.68 10.23
C HIS A 60 13.37 0.95 9.08
N HIS A 61 12.07 0.91 9.37
CA HIS A 61 11.02 1.25 8.40
C HIS A 61 10.98 2.73 8.00
N THR A 62 11.82 3.57 8.62
CA THR A 62 12.01 4.98 8.27
C THR A 62 13.47 5.22 7.93
N ILE A 63 13.72 6.18 7.05
CA ILE A 63 15.04 6.50 6.51
C ILE A 63 15.55 7.75 7.20
N GLU A 64 16.73 7.65 7.80
CA GLU A 64 17.48 8.84 8.20
C GLU A 64 18.12 9.47 6.95
N PRO A 65 18.20 10.81 6.86
CA PRO A 65 18.70 11.49 5.65
C PRO A 65 20.05 10.98 5.13
N ASP A 66 20.90 10.47 6.04
CA ASP A 66 22.26 10.01 5.76
C ASP A 66 22.38 8.47 5.74
N ASP A 67 21.28 7.73 5.90
CA ASP A 67 21.30 6.26 5.86
C ASP A 67 21.43 5.77 4.42
N THR A 68 22.58 5.19 4.11
CA THR A 68 22.90 4.60 2.80
C THR A 68 23.27 3.12 2.89
N ASP A 69 23.31 2.58 4.12
CA ASP A 69 23.77 1.23 4.40
C ASP A 69 22.57 0.26 4.42
N PHE A 70 22.16 -0.19 3.23
CA PHE A 70 21.10 -1.18 3.09
C PHE A 70 21.65 -2.58 2.85
N GLU A 71 21.08 -3.57 3.52
CA GLU A 71 21.47 -4.97 3.31
C GLU A 71 20.83 -5.52 2.02
N PRO A 72 21.55 -6.29 1.20
CA PRO A 72 20.97 -6.89 0.00
C PRO A 72 19.96 -7.98 0.36
N TYR A 73 18.82 -8.00 -0.32
CA TYR A 73 17.80 -9.04 -0.13
C TYR A 73 18.24 -10.41 -0.68
N TYR A 74 19.09 -10.42 -1.71
CA TYR A 74 19.69 -11.62 -2.25
C TYR A 74 21.21 -11.54 -2.13
N ARG A 75 21.84 -12.60 -1.61
CA ARG A 75 23.29 -12.70 -1.53
C ARG A 75 23.76 -13.79 -2.49
N PRO A 76 24.45 -13.42 -3.59
CA PRO A 76 25.06 -14.43 -4.46
C PRO A 76 26.12 -15.19 -3.67
N GLY A 77 26.13 -16.51 -3.81
CA GLY A 77 27.14 -17.35 -3.15
C GLY A 77 28.52 -17.04 -3.73
N GLN A 78 29.47 -16.64 -2.89
CA GLN A 78 30.88 -16.58 -3.27
C GLN A 78 31.53 -17.93 -2.95
N GLY A 79 31.75 -18.77 -3.95
CA GLY A 79 32.38 -20.09 -3.80
C GLY A 79 31.48 -21.15 -3.17
N ALA A 80 32.03 -22.03 -2.32
CA ALA A 80 31.32 -23.15 -1.68
C ALA A 80 30.26 -22.74 -0.62
N GLY A 81 29.95 -21.44 -0.50
CA GLY A 81 28.88 -20.94 0.35
C GLY A 81 27.52 -20.94 -0.39
N SER A 82 26.44 -21.27 0.32
CA SER A 82 25.09 -21.26 -0.26
C SER A 82 24.69 -19.82 -0.66
N SER A 83 24.45 -19.59 -1.95
CA SER A 83 23.63 -18.47 -2.40
C SER A 83 22.28 -18.50 -1.69
N GLY A 84 21.79 -17.35 -1.22
CA GLY A 84 20.58 -17.35 -0.40
C GLY A 84 19.85 -16.03 -0.38
N TRP A 85 18.54 -16.15 -0.26
CA TRP A 85 17.65 -15.04 0.08
C TRP A 85 17.86 -14.63 1.53
N HIS A 86 17.61 -13.35 1.82
CA HIS A 86 17.63 -12.81 3.17
C HIS A 86 16.68 -13.62 4.08
N PRO A 87 16.96 -13.81 5.39
CA PRO A 87 16.06 -14.51 6.30
C PRO A 87 14.62 -13.99 6.32
N PHE A 88 14.43 -12.69 6.02
CA PHE A 88 13.10 -12.08 5.87
C PHE A 88 12.26 -12.75 4.79
N SER A 89 12.87 -13.38 3.79
CA SER A 89 12.16 -14.09 2.72
C SER A 89 11.13 -15.10 3.23
N GLN A 90 11.39 -15.74 4.36
CA GLN A 90 10.52 -16.78 4.95
C GLN A 90 9.54 -16.23 6.00
N LEU A 91 9.64 -14.95 6.34
CA LEU A 91 8.77 -14.32 7.34
C LEU A 91 7.41 -13.96 6.73
N PRO A 92 6.34 -13.94 7.55
CA PRO A 92 5.02 -13.54 7.10
C PRO A 92 5.03 -12.10 6.58
N TYR A 93 4.28 -11.87 5.49
CA TYR A 93 4.14 -10.54 4.91
C TYR A 93 3.23 -9.63 5.77
N THR A 94 2.22 -10.21 6.42
CA THR A 94 1.23 -9.49 7.22
C THR A 94 1.11 -10.04 8.64
N ASP A 95 0.62 -9.18 9.54
CA ASP A 95 0.15 -9.55 10.87
C ASP A 95 -1.29 -9.01 11.10
N PRO A 96 -2.29 -9.87 11.33
CA PRO A 96 -2.22 -11.34 11.29
C PRO A 96 -1.84 -11.92 9.91
N LYS A 97 -1.36 -13.16 9.91
CA LYS A 97 -1.01 -13.90 8.69
C LYS A 97 -2.22 -14.07 7.78
N VAL A 98 -2.00 -14.00 6.47
CA VAL A 98 -3.01 -14.25 5.44
C VAL A 98 -2.51 -15.28 4.44
N SER A 99 -3.43 -16.00 3.79
CA SER A 99 -3.11 -17.00 2.75
C SER A 99 -3.14 -16.42 1.33
N GLU A 100 -3.86 -15.32 1.13
CA GLU A 100 -4.06 -14.66 -0.16
C GLU A 100 -4.28 -13.16 0.00
N LEU A 101 -3.83 -12.39 -0.99
CA LEU A 101 -3.88 -10.94 -1.07
C LEU A 101 -4.17 -10.50 -2.51
N THR A 102 -5.15 -9.62 -2.71
CA THR A 102 -5.39 -8.95 -4.01
C THR A 102 -4.94 -7.50 -3.92
N LEU A 103 -4.13 -7.06 -4.88
CA LEU A 103 -3.52 -5.73 -4.92
C LEU A 103 -3.94 -4.97 -6.17
N ALA A 104 -4.24 -3.69 -6.00
CA ALA A 104 -4.29 -2.74 -7.11
C ALA A 104 -2.91 -2.11 -7.34
N VAL A 105 -2.64 -1.63 -8.56
CA VAL A 105 -1.45 -0.81 -8.86
C VAL A 105 -1.93 0.59 -9.17
N ASP A 106 -1.71 1.53 -8.24
CA ASP A 106 -2.35 2.84 -8.27
C ASP A 106 -2.13 3.61 -9.56
N PRO A 107 -0.90 3.72 -10.10
CA PRO A 107 -0.72 4.38 -11.39
C PRO A 107 -1.58 3.77 -12.49
N LEU A 108 -1.70 2.44 -12.56
CA LEU A 108 -2.43 1.77 -13.63
C LEU A 108 -3.95 1.84 -13.45
N ASP A 109 -4.43 1.73 -12.21
CA ASP A 109 -5.86 1.81 -11.89
C ASP A 109 -6.41 3.24 -12.06
N GLU A 110 -5.61 4.27 -11.74
CA GLU A 110 -6.01 5.68 -11.89
C GLU A 110 -5.75 6.23 -13.30
N TRP A 111 -4.97 5.54 -14.13
CA TRP A 111 -4.54 6.04 -15.44
C TRP A 111 -5.72 6.48 -16.30
N ARG A 112 -6.77 5.65 -16.35
CA ARG A 112 -8.00 5.95 -17.11
C ARG A 112 -8.63 7.27 -16.68
N ASP A 113 -8.80 7.45 -15.38
CA ASP A 113 -9.53 8.61 -14.85
C ASP A 113 -8.71 9.88 -15.05
N TYR A 114 -7.38 9.81 -14.92
CA TYR A 114 -6.50 10.93 -15.27
C TYR A 114 -6.48 11.23 -16.75
N TRP A 115 -6.46 10.19 -17.60
CA TRP A 115 -6.56 10.36 -19.04
C TRP A 115 -7.88 11.05 -19.40
N LEU A 116 -9.02 10.57 -18.88
CA LEU A 116 -10.31 11.19 -19.13
C LEU A 116 -10.35 12.64 -18.64
N THR A 117 -9.89 12.91 -17.42
CA THR A 117 -9.85 14.27 -16.87
C THR A 117 -9.07 15.23 -17.78
N ASN A 118 -7.91 14.80 -18.30
CA ASN A 118 -7.08 15.63 -19.20
C ASN A 118 -7.68 15.82 -20.60
N HIS A 119 -8.51 14.90 -21.07
CA HIS A 119 -8.92 14.85 -22.48
C HIS A 119 -10.40 15.19 -22.69
N GLU A 120 -11.27 14.96 -21.71
CA GLU A 120 -12.68 15.30 -21.78
C GLU A 120 -12.91 16.81 -21.83
N GLU A 121 -12.14 17.61 -21.09
CA GLU A 121 -12.29 19.07 -21.09
C GLU A 121 -12.05 19.66 -22.50
N HIS A 122 -11.00 19.21 -23.19
CA HIS A 122 -10.70 19.65 -24.56
C HIS A 122 -11.77 19.19 -25.56
N VAL A 123 -12.26 17.95 -25.40
CA VAL A 123 -13.34 17.42 -26.23
C VAL A 123 -14.64 18.20 -26.04
N MET A 124 -15.01 18.52 -24.79
CA MET A 124 -16.20 19.30 -24.46
C MET A 124 -16.12 20.75 -24.95
N ALA A 125 -14.94 21.35 -24.90
CA ALA A 125 -14.70 22.69 -25.44
C ALA A 125 -14.72 22.72 -26.97
N GLY A 126 -14.62 21.56 -27.63
CA GLY A 126 -14.46 21.46 -29.08
C GLY A 126 -13.07 21.87 -29.58
N ASP A 127 -12.11 22.05 -28.66
CA ASP A 127 -10.73 22.45 -28.94
C ASP A 127 -9.81 21.22 -29.02
N TYR A 128 -10.14 20.32 -29.94
CA TYR A 128 -9.35 19.12 -30.20
C TYR A 128 -9.07 18.95 -31.69
N ASP A 129 -7.88 18.44 -32.00
CA ASP A 129 -7.52 18.03 -33.34
C ASP A 129 -8.31 16.77 -33.73
N ARG A 130 -9.27 16.93 -34.64
CA ARG A 130 -10.11 15.83 -35.13
C ARG A 130 -9.32 14.69 -35.78
N SER A 131 -8.10 14.94 -36.26
CA SER A 131 -7.22 13.89 -36.79
C SER A 131 -6.57 13.05 -35.69
N LYS A 132 -6.61 13.53 -34.44
CA LYS A 132 -6.00 12.93 -33.24
C LYS A 132 -7.02 12.52 -32.19
N ALA A 133 -8.31 12.57 -32.54
CA ALA A 133 -9.39 12.13 -31.68
C ALA A 133 -10.25 11.09 -32.42
N ARG A 134 -10.66 10.05 -31.69
CA ARG A 134 -11.50 8.99 -32.23
C ARG A 134 -12.66 8.71 -31.29
N PHE A 135 -13.86 8.82 -31.84
CA PHE A 135 -15.11 8.49 -31.18
C PHE A 135 -15.74 7.29 -31.86
N ILE A 136 -16.29 6.38 -31.07
CA ILE A 136 -17.11 5.27 -31.56
C ILE A 136 -18.51 5.35 -30.94
N PRO A 137 -19.55 4.79 -31.56
CA PRO A 137 -20.87 4.71 -30.92
C PRO A 137 -20.75 4.02 -29.56
N LEU A 138 -21.39 4.59 -28.55
CA LEU A 138 -21.39 4.01 -27.22
C LEU A 138 -22.10 2.65 -27.27
N SER A 139 -21.36 1.59 -26.91
CA SER A 139 -21.91 0.25 -26.81
C SER A 139 -22.25 -0.08 -25.36
N VAL A 140 -23.16 -1.05 -25.15
CA VAL A 140 -23.57 -1.52 -23.81
C VAL A 140 -22.43 -2.26 -23.08
N SER A 141 -21.28 -2.48 -23.73
CA SER A 141 -20.16 -3.27 -23.20
C SER A 141 -18.82 -2.59 -23.45
N THR A 142 -18.70 -1.31 -23.08
CA THR A 142 -17.39 -0.66 -22.98
C THR A 142 -16.61 -1.29 -21.82
N PRO A 143 -15.32 -1.63 -21.99
CA PRO A 143 -14.53 -2.35 -20.98
C PRO A 143 -14.51 -1.69 -19.60
N ASP A 144 -14.68 -0.37 -19.57
CA ASP A 144 -14.45 0.48 -18.42
C ASP A 144 -15.65 1.37 -18.05
N GLY A 145 -16.82 1.09 -18.65
CA GLY A 145 -18.04 1.89 -18.47
C GLY A 145 -17.99 3.30 -19.08
N PRO A 146 -19.14 3.86 -19.46
CA PRO A 146 -19.20 5.21 -20.02
C PRO A 146 -19.03 6.29 -18.95
N THR A 147 -18.56 7.46 -19.37
CA THR A 147 -18.68 8.69 -18.56
C THR A 147 -20.05 9.35 -18.77
N SER A 148 -20.41 10.29 -17.89
CA SER A 148 -21.68 11.04 -18.02
C SER A 148 -21.76 11.84 -19.33
N TYR A 149 -20.61 12.26 -19.89
CA TYR A 149 -20.54 12.90 -21.20
C TYR A 149 -20.87 11.91 -22.32
N GLU A 150 -20.31 10.71 -22.26
CA GLU A 150 -20.50 9.66 -23.26
C GLU A 150 -21.94 9.15 -23.25
N GLU A 151 -22.55 9.00 -22.07
CA GLU A 151 -23.97 8.66 -21.94
C GLU A 151 -24.88 9.72 -22.57
N ARG A 152 -24.57 11.00 -22.35
CA ARG A 152 -25.36 12.11 -22.90
C ARG A 152 -25.24 12.23 -24.41
N THR A 153 -24.06 11.93 -24.97
CA THR A 153 -23.78 12.10 -26.41
C THR A 153 -23.99 10.82 -27.21
N GLY A 154 -24.03 9.66 -26.55
CA GLY A 154 -24.05 8.35 -27.20
C GLY A 154 -22.73 7.99 -27.89
N MET A 155 -21.62 8.67 -27.57
CA MET A 155 -20.32 8.49 -28.22
C MET A 155 -19.24 8.21 -27.17
N TYR A 156 -18.48 7.13 -27.36
CA TYR A 156 -17.35 6.74 -26.53
C TYR A 156 -16.05 7.33 -27.07
N LEU A 157 -15.28 7.98 -26.20
CA LEU A 157 -13.97 8.56 -26.50
C LEU A 157 -12.89 7.47 -26.39
N GLN A 158 -12.42 6.98 -27.54
CA GLN A 158 -11.41 5.93 -27.60
C GLN A 158 -9.98 6.47 -27.68
N MET A 159 -9.79 7.63 -28.33
CA MET A 159 -8.48 8.28 -28.49
C MET A 159 -8.66 9.79 -28.45
N CYS A 160 -7.69 10.50 -27.88
CA CYS A 160 -7.59 11.95 -27.91
C CYS A 160 -6.12 12.37 -27.87
N CYS A 161 -5.79 13.52 -28.47
CA CYS A 161 -4.43 14.05 -28.54
C CYS A 161 -3.38 13.06 -29.10
N GLY A 162 -3.82 12.08 -29.90
CA GLY A 162 -2.96 11.04 -30.47
C GLY A 162 -2.61 9.92 -29.49
N THR A 163 -3.30 9.84 -28.35
CA THR A 163 -3.12 8.79 -27.33
C THR A 163 -4.41 8.00 -27.15
N GLU A 164 -4.27 6.68 -27.06
CA GLU A 164 -5.38 5.76 -26.81
C GLU A 164 -5.83 5.82 -25.34
N ARG A 165 -7.13 5.69 -25.10
CA ARG A 165 -7.69 5.57 -23.76
C ARG A 165 -7.25 4.25 -23.13
N PRO A 166 -6.73 4.24 -21.88
CA PRO A 166 -6.22 3.04 -21.22
C PRO A 166 -7.36 2.22 -20.57
N ALA A 167 -8.30 1.70 -21.36
CA ALA A 167 -9.56 1.09 -20.89
C ALA A 167 -9.38 -0.29 -20.19
N ASP A 168 -8.24 -0.95 -20.35
CA ASP A 168 -7.96 -2.31 -19.88
C ASP A 168 -6.65 -2.41 -19.08
N LYS A 169 -6.19 -1.27 -18.55
CA LYS A 169 -4.90 -1.16 -17.87
C LYS A 169 -4.99 -1.36 -16.35
N GLY A 170 -6.14 -1.13 -15.71
CA GLY A 170 -6.33 -1.48 -14.30
C GLY A 170 -6.54 -2.99 -14.15
N THR A 171 -5.65 -3.69 -13.44
CA THR A 171 -5.84 -5.12 -13.14
C THR A 171 -5.32 -5.44 -11.75
N GLY A 172 -6.15 -6.11 -10.95
CA GLY A 172 -5.74 -6.61 -9.65
C GLY A 172 -4.72 -7.76 -9.76
N ILE A 173 -3.67 -7.72 -8.96
CA ILE A 173 -2.69 -8.80 -8.81
C ILE A 173 -3.12 -9.67 -7.64
N VAL A 174 -3.36 -10.96 -7.88
CA VAL A 174 -3.61 -11.93 -6.80
C VAL A 174 -2.30 -12.59 -6.41
N VAL A 175 -1.94 -12.49 -5.14
CA VAL A 175 -0.76 -13.10 -4.54
C VAL A 175 -1.22 -14.16 -3.55
N LYS A 176 -0.76 -15.39 -3.72
CA LYS A 176 -1.07 -16.53 -2.85
C LYS A 176 0.20 -17.05 -2.18
N ALA A 177 0.05 -17.61 -0.98
CA ALA A 177 1.10 -18.41 -0.35
C ALA A 177 1.53 -19.54 -1.31
N ARG A 178 2.84 -19.65 -1.62
CA ARG A 178 3.34 -20.72 -2.50
C ARG A 178 3.77 -21.93 -1.71
N THR A 179 4.36 -21.71 -0.55
CA THR A 179 4.87 -22.75 0.33
C THR A 179 4.35 -22.53 1.75
N GLY A 180 3.62 -23.51 2.29
CA GLY A 180 3.02 -23.45 3.62
C GLY A 180 1.66 -22.75 3.64
N ASP A 181 1.23 -22.35 4.85
CA ASP A 181 -0.14 -21.92 5.11
C ASP A 181 -0.36 -20.40 4.96
N PHE A 182 0.71 -19.60 4.85
CA PHE A 182 0.64 -18.15 4.82
C PHE A 182 1.57 -17.52 3.79
N LEU A 183 1.19 -16.32 3.38
CA LEU A 183 1.94 -15.49 2.45
C LEU A 183 3.24 -15.00 3.08
N THR A 184 4.37 -15.42 2.51
CA THR A 184 5.69 -14.92 2.91
C THR A 184 6.06 -13.62 2.18
N ILE A 185 7.05 -12.90 2.70
CA ILE A 185 7.64 -11.75 2.00
C ILE A 185 8.16 -12.16 0.62
N HIS A 186 8.75 -13.35 0.48
CA HIS A 186 9.26 -13.82 -0.81
C HIS A 186 8.14 -14.16 -1.80
N ASP A 187 7.05 -14.79 -1.35
CA ASP A 187 5.88 -15.06 -2.21
C ASP A 187 5.32 -13.77 -2.81
N PHE A 188 5.25 -12.73 -1.97
CA PHE A 188 4.85 -11.39 -2.40
C PHE A 188 5.80 -10.81 -3.43
N LEU A 189 7.08 -10.67 -3.10
CA LEU A 189 8.06 -10.03 -3.99
C LEU A 189 8.25 -10.79 -5.30
N SER A 190 8.36 -12.11 -5.26
CA SER A 190 8.55 -12.96 -6.45
C SER A 190 7.33 -13.03 -7.37
N THR A 191 6.14 -12.66 -6.88
CA THR A 191 4.92 -12.59 -7.69
C THR A 191 4.72 -11.18 -8.25
N VAL A 192 4.87 -10.16 -7.41
CA VAL A 192 4.56 -8.77 -7.78
C VAL A 192 5.68 -8.14 -8.63
N HIS A 193 6.95 -8.44 -8.35
CA HIS A 193 8.06 -7.85 -9.09
C HIS A 193 8.09 -8.15 -10.59
N PRO A 194 8.05 -9.42 -11.04
CA PRO A 194 8.00 -9.69 -12.48
C PRO A 194 6.74 -9.11 -13.13
N TYR A 195 5.61 -9.08 -12.42
CA TYR A 195 4.39 -8.44 -12.91
C TYR A 195 4.63 -6.95 -13.19
N LEU A 196 5.14 -6.19 -12.21
CA LEU A 196 5.41 -4.76 -12.37
C LEU A 196 6.48 -4.49 -13.45
N MET A 197 7.51 -5.33 -13.54
CA MET A 197 8.54 -5.21 -14.57
C MET A 197 7.97 -5.44 -15.98
N SER A 198 7.07 -6.41 -16.16
CA SER A 198 6.39 -6.65 -17.45
C SER A 198 5.50 -5.49 -17.89
N ARG A 199 5.07 -4.66 -16.94
CA ARG A 199 4.14 -3.53 -17.12
C ARG A 199 4.83 -2.18 -16.94
N ARG A 200 6.16 -2.14 -16.87
CA ARG A 200 6.91 -0.93 -16.54
C ARG A 200 6.64 0.22 -17.52
N ALA A 201 6.50 -0.07 -18.81
CA ALA A 201 6.17 0.94 -19.82
C ALA A 201 4.77 1.54 -19.60
N ASP A 202 3.78 0.70 -19.27
CA ASP A 202 2.43 1.15 -18.93
C ASP A 202 2.44 2.00 -17.64
N VAL A 203 3.22 1.61 -16.62
CA VAL A 203 3.36 2.39 -15.38
C VAL A 203 3.96 3.77 -15.66
N VAL A 204 5.03 3.85 -16.46
CA VAL A 204 5.65 5.14 -16.82
C VAL A 204 4.68 6.01 -17.62
N ALA A 205 3.94 5.42 -18.57
CA ALA A 205 2.94 6.14 -19.35
C ALA A 205 1.80 6.67 -18.46
N ALA A 206 1.30 5.85 -17.53
CA ALA A 206 0.28 6.25 -16.58
C ALA A 206 0.72 7.40 -15.68
N MET A 207 1.96 7.34 -15.17
CA MET A 207 2.51 8.42 -14.36
C MET A 207 2.73 9.71 -15.16
N ARG A 208 2.95 9.64 -16.48
CA ARG A 208 3.05 10.82 -17.35
C ARG A 208 1.72 11.55 -17.48
N ASP A 209 0.63 10.79 -17.55
CA ASP A 209 -0.72 11.34 -17.73
C ASP A 209 -1.37 11.74 -16.39
N ASN A 210 -0.69 11.49 -15.26
CA ASN A 210 -1.16 11.88 -13.93
C ASN A 210 -1.20 13.41 -13.77
N ILE A 211 -2.40 13.94 -13.55
CA ILE A 211 -2.71 15.38 -13.49
C ILE A 211 -2.03 16.12 -12.33
N TYR A 212 -1.65 15.40 -11.27
CA TYR A 212 -0.99 15.98 -10.10
C TYR A 212 0.53 16.07 -10.29
N ARG A 213 1.08 15.56 -11.39
CA ARG A 213 2.52 15.61 -11.68
C ARG A 213 2.81 16.69 -12.71
N SER A 214 3.67 17.64 -12.32
CA SER A 214 4.08 18.75 -13.19
C SER A 214 5.28 18.44 -14.09
N ILE A 215 5.93 17.28 -13.92
CA ILE A 215 7.20 16.95 -14.58
C ILE A 215 7.09 15.58 -15.25
N PRO A 216 7.31 15.48 -16.58
CA PRO A 216 7.37 14.21 -17.30
C PRO A 216 8.42 13.27 -16.69
N ILE A 217 8.15 11.97 -16.67
CA ILE A 217 9.05 10.96 -16.13
C ILE A 217 9.87 10.35 -17.27
N PRO A 218 11.21 10.54 -17.30
CA PRO A 218 12.08 9.83 -18.22
C PRO A 218 11.90 8.30 -18.10
N SER A 219 12.00 7.57 -19.21
CA SER A 219 11.90 6.10 -19.22
C SER A 219 12.91 5.44 -18.28
N GLU A 220 14.10 6.03 -18.14
CA GLU A 220 15.21 5.54 -17.31
C GLU A 220 15.09 5.96 -15.83
N THR A 221 13.98 6.57 -15.42
CA THR A 221 13.81 7.00 -14.03
C THR A 221 13.77 5.79 -13.11
N GLU A 222 14.54 5.86 -12.03
CA GLU A 222 14.44 4.91 -10.92
C GLU A 222 13.11 5.07 -10.20
N LEU A 223 12.32 4.00 -10.22
CA LEU A 223 10.99 3.95 -9.64
C LEU A 223 11.02 3.10 -8.37
N PHE A 224 10.42 3.61 -7.31
CA PHE A 224 10.31 2.91 -6.03
C PHE A 224 8.88 2.43 -5.83
N VAL A 225 8.75 1.23 -5.25
CA VAL A 225 7.46 0.63 -4.96
C VAL A 225 7.15 0.76 -3.47
N SER A 226 5.97 1.28 -3.17
CA SER A 226 5.44 1.44 -1.81
C SER A 226 4.12 0.72 -1.69
N LEU A 227 3.87 0.06 -0.56
CA LEU A 227 2.53 -0.44 -0.27
C LEU A 227 1.75 0.63 0.50
N LEU A 228 0.59 1.00 -0.04
CA LEU A 228 -0.44 1.70 0.70
C LEU A 228 -1.33 0.68 1.38
N CYS A 229 -1.35 0.68 2.71
CA CYS A 229 -2.28 -0.11 3.51
C CYS A 229 -3.70 0.47 3.46
N SER A 230 -4.26 0.54 2.26
CA SER A 230 -5.65 0.92 1.97
C SER A 230 -6.57 -0.29 1.92
N ASP A 231 -7.86 -0.04 1.76
CA ASP A 231 -8.88 -1.05 1.49
C ASP A 231 -9.59 -0.75 0.16
N PRO A 232 -9.29 -1.50 -0.93
CA PRO A 232 -8.33 -2.61 -1.04
C PRO A 232 -6.87 -2.13 -0.95
N PRO A 233 -5.89 -3.02 -0.66
CA PRO A 233 -4.47 -2.65 -0.62
C PRO A 233 -3.95 -2.27 -2.00
N ARG A 234 -3.07 -1.27 -2.03
CA ARG A 234 -2.62 -0.62 -3.26
C ARG A 234 -1.11 -0.53 -3.31
N LEU A 235 -0.54 -0.76 -4.48
CA LEU A 235 0.87 -0.52 -4.78
C LEU A 235 1.01 0.85 -5.41
N ASN A 236 1.69 1.75 -4.71
CA ASN A 236 2.14 2.99 -5.30
C ASN A 236 3.49 2.79 -5.97
N VAL A 237 3.70 3.46 -7.10
CA VAL A 237 5.00 3.53 -7.76
C VAL A 237 5.35 5.01 -7.91
N GLU A 238 6.51 5.39 -7.39
CA GLU A 238 6.88 6.79 -7.25
C GLU A 238 8.36 7.02 -7.53
N ARG A 239 8.77 8.27 -7.75
CA ARG A 239 10.19 8.59 -7.92
C ARG A 239 10.90 8.53 -6.58
N GLU A 240 12.21 8.28 -6.59
CA GLU A 240 12.98 8.21 -5.34
C GLU A 240 12.78 9.44 -4.43
N ALA A 241 12.71 10.65 -5.00
CA ALA A 241 12.50 11.87 -4.22
C ALA A 241 11.14 11.88 -3.47
N GLU A 242 10.08 11.40 -4.11
CA GLU A 242 8.74 11.30 -3.50
C GLU A 242 8.70 10.19 -2.45
N TRP A 243 9.31 9.05 -2.79
CA TRP A 243 9.48 7.94 -1.87
C TRP A 243 10.20 8.39 -0.60
N LYS A 244 11.35 9.06 -0.75
CA LYS A 244 12.11 9.65 0.35
C LYS A 244 11.25 10.59 1.19
N MET A 245 10.43 11.45 0.58
CA MET A 245 9.53 12.34 1.35
C MET A 245 8.52 11.58 2.23
N THR A 246 8.06 10.41 1.79
CA THR A 246 7.12 9.55 2.52
C THR A 246 7.82 8.77 3.65
N TYR A 247 9.04 8.30 3.40
CA TYR A 247 9.76 7.39 4.30
C TYR A 247 10.83 8.07 5.17
N HIS A 248 11.15 9.36 4.95
CA HIS A 248 12.04 10.10 5.83
C HIS A 248 11.46 10.24 7.23
N SER A 249 12.28 9.91 8.23
CA SER A 249 11.99 10.26 9.61
C SER A 249 11.98 11.79 9.74
N LYS A 250 10.79 12.40 9.83
CA LYS A 250 10.69 13.66 10.58
C LYS A 250 10.89 13.26 12.02
N ARG A 251 12.13 13.35 12.53
CA ARG A 251 12.50 13.01 13.91
C ARG A 251 11.29 13.25 14.82
N PRO A 252 10.68 12.21 15.42
CA PRO A 252 9.73 12.48 16.48
C PRO A 252 10.48 13.31 17.53
N PRO A 253 9.89 14.35 18.12
CA PRO A 253 10.51 15.01 19.27
C PRO A 253 10.86 13.91 20.25
N THR A 254 12.07 13.94 20.81
CA THR A 254 12.56 12.93 21.75
C THR A 254 11.51 12.73 22.83
N LEU A 255 10.69 11.70 22.69
CA LEU A 255 9.59 11.46 23.60
C LEU A 255 10.21 11.02 24.91
N ASP A 256 9.85 11.70 26.00
CA ASP A 256 10.30 11.28 27.31
C ASP A 256 9.85 9.83 27.60
N PRO A 257 10.52 9.14 28.54
CA PRO A 257 10.19 7.75 28.86
C PRO A 257 8.73 7.54 29.29
N ALA A 258 8.05 8.57 29.83
CA ALA A 258 6.65 8.49 30.22
C ALA A 258 5.71 8.59 29.01
N ALA A 259 6.05 9.36 27.98
CA ALA A 259 5.34 9.40 26.71
C ALA A 259 5.52 8.09 25.92
N GLN A 260 6.73 7.49 25.94
CA GLN A 260 6.96 6.15 25.39
C GLN A 260 6.15 5.06 26.11
N ALA A 261 6.05 5.13 27.44
CA ALA A 261 5.25 4.19 28.23
C ALA A 261 3.74 4.33 27.99
N ARG A 262 3.26 5.54 27.66
CA ARG A 262 1.85 5.79 27.26
C ARG A 262 1.57 5.23 25.88
N MET A 263 2.50 5.39 24.92
CA MET A 263 2.34 4.86 23.56
C MET A 263 2.29 3.33 23.51
N ARG A 264 3.01 2.62 24.39
CA ARG A 264 2.96 1.15 24.48
C ARG A 264 1.61 0.58 24.92
N LYS A 265 0.70 1.41 25.43
CA LYS A 265 -0.62 0.99 25.94
C LYS A 265 -1.76 1.20 24.94
N HIS A 266 -1.50 1.80 23.77
CA HIS A 266 -2.51 2.09 22.76
C HIS A 266 -2.15 1.43 21.42
N PRO A 267 -3.13 0.85 20.70
CA PRO A 267 -2.92 0.36 19.33
C PRO A 267 -2.41 1.49 18.41
N HIS A 268 -1.45 1.19 17.54
CA HIS A 268 -0.74 2.15 16.66
C HIS A 268 -1.66 3.07 15.81
N TRP A 269 -2.90 2.64 15.52
CA TRP A 269 -3.87 3.46 14.79
C TRP A 269 -4.48 4.60 15.63
N GLU A 270 -4.60 4.44 16.95
CA GLU A 270 -5.00 5.52 17.87
C GLU A 270 -3.89 6.58 17.98
N VAL A 271 -2.63 6.15 17.98
CA VAL A 271 -1.46 7.05 17.96
C VAL A 271 -1.46 7.90 16.68
N SER A 272 -1.78 7.29 15.54
CA SER A 272 -1.85 7.98 14.25
C SER A 272 -2.98 9.02 14.21
N ARG A 273 -4.15 8.72 14.81
CA ARG A 273 -5.26 9.68 14.94
C ARG A 273 -4.96 10.82 15.91
N LEU A 274 -4.32 10.54 17.04
CA LEU A 274 -3.94 11.56 18.04
C LEU A 274 -2.88 12.51 17.49
N VAL A 275 -1.88 11.99 16.76
CA VAL A 275 -0.87 12.80 16.08
C VAL A 275 -1.51 13.64 14.97
N TRP A 276 -2.47 13.09 14.22
CA TRP A 276 -3.22 13.84 13.22
C TRP A 276 -4.10 14.95 13.84
N ALA A 277 -4.82 14.67 14.94
CA ALA A 277 -5.67 15.63 15.62
C ALA A 277 -4.86 16.76 16.27
N GLN A 278 -3.73 16.46 16.91
CA GLN A 278 -2.81 17.47 17.45
C GLN A 278 -2.26 18.37 16.34
N ARG A 279 -1.94 17.80 15.18
CA ARG A 279 -1.48 18.54 13.99
C ARG A 279 -2.55 19.48 13.41
N GLN A 280 -3.84 19.24 13.64
CA GLN A 280 -4.92 20.17 13.26
C GLN A 280 -5.07 21.32 14.27
N VAL A 281 -4.88 21.02 15.56
CA VAL A 281 -4.87 22.03 16.64
C VAL A 281 -3.69 22.98 16.47
N ASP A 282 -2.48 22.47 16.21
CA ASP A 282 -1.27 23.27 16.04
C ASP A 282 -1.30 24.14 14.77
N LYS A 283 -2.15 23.79 13.78
CA LYS A 283 -2.41 24.58 12.57
C LYS A 283 -3.45 25.69 12.77
N GLY A 284 -3.98 25.86 13.99
CA GLY A 284 -5.03 26.84 14.27
C GLY A 284 -6.40 26.50 13.67
N LEU A 285 -6.58 25.28 13.16
CA LEU A 285 -7.84 24.79 12.60
C LEU A 285 -8.67 24.10 13.70
N ALA A 286 -9.05 24.85 14.73
CA ALA A 286 -9.76 24.33 15.91
C ALA A 286 -11.26 24.03 15.68
N SER A 287 -11.70 23.75 14.45
CA SER A 287 -13.12 23.53 14.15
C SER A 287 -13.33 22.33 13.22
N ALA A 288 -12.95 21.14 13.68
CA ALA A 288 -13.47 19.88 13.16
C ALA A 288 -13.15 18.74 14.13
N LEU A 289 -13.83 18.67 15.28
CA LEU A 289 -14.04 17.40 15.97
C LEU A 289 -15.54 17.22 16.22
N PRO A 290 -16.10 16.00 16.03
CA PRO A 290 -17.49 15.71 16.35
C PRO A 290 -17.75 15.96 17.84
N ARG A 291 -18.80 16.72 18.15
CA ARG A 291 -19.15 17.17 19.51
C ARG A 291 -19.68 16.08 20.44
N ASP A 292 -19.81 14.85 19.99
CA ASP A 292 -20.47 13.79 20.76
C ASP A 292 -19.46 12.72 21.18
N HIS A 293 -18.75 12.97 22.28
CA HIS A 293 -18.12 11.92 23.08
C HIS A 293 -18.32 12.21 24.57
N PRO A 294 -18.90 11.28 25.36
CA PRO A 294 -19.07 11.46 26.80
C PRO A 294 -17.68 11.41 27.45
N GLY A 295 -17.25 12.53 28.03
CA GLY A 295 -15.98 12.61 28.78
C GLY A 295 -15.25 13.96 28.70
N TYR A 296 -15.63 14.87 27.80
CA TYR A 296 -14.95 16.16 27.70
C TYR A 296 -15.62 17.22 28.58
N ARG A 297 -14.93 17.70 29.63
CA ARG A 297 -15.27 18.94 30.35
C ARG A 297 -14.37 20.07 29.83
N PRO A 298 -14.93 21.14 29.24
CA PRO A 298 -14.12 22.29 28.84
C PRO A 298 -13.60 23.03 30.07
N LEU A 299 -12.30 23.37 30.05
CA LEU A 299 -11.67 24.28 31.00
C LEU A 299 -12.19 25.70 30.75
N ASN A 300 -12.91 26.26 31.73
CA ASN A 300 -13.29 27.67 31.73
C ASN A 300 -12.04 28.56 31.83
N LEU A 301 -11.65 29.18 30.72
CA LEU A 301 -10.73 30.31 30.74
C LEU A 301 -11.50 31.53 31.26
N ARG A 302 -11.23 31.88 32.53
CA ARG A 302 -11.60 33.18 33.12
C ARG A 302 -10.95 34.30 32.31
N SER A 303 -11.78 35.13 31.69
CA SER A 303 -11.40 36.46 31.22
C SER A 303 -11.00 37.33 32.41
N GLY A 304 -9.69 37.55 32.59
CA GLY A 304 -9.12 38.54 33.49
C GLY A 304 -8.78 39.81 32.70
N GLN A 305 -9.49 40.88 33.01
CA GLN A 305 -9.36 42.23 32.48
C GLN A 305 -8.26 43.01 33.26
N GLN A 306 -7.72 44.06 32.62
CA GLN A 306 -6.91 45.18 33.15
C GLN A 306 -5.40 44.90 33.39
N GLY A 307 -4.47 45.79 33.05
CA GLY A 307 -4.53 47.13 32.44
C GLY A 307 -3.18 47.86 32.61
N GLN A 308 -2.78 48.64 31.62
CA GLN A 308 -2.27 50.02 31.67
C GLN A 308 -2.00 50.50 30.24
#